data_AF-A0A8J6BIV7-F1
#
_entry.id   AF-A0A8J6BIV7-F1
#
_cell.length_a   1.000
_cell.length_b   1.000
_cell.length_c   1.000
_cell.angle_alpha   90.00
_cell.angle_beta   90.00
_cell.angle_gamma   90.00
#
_symmetry.space_group_name_H-M   'P 1'
#
loop_
_entity.id
_entity.type
_entity.pdbx_description
1 polymer ?
#
loop_
_entity_poly.entity_id
_entity_poly.type
_entity_poly.pdbx_seq_one_letter_code
_entity_poly.pdbx_strand_id
1 'polypeptide(L)'
;MAERRILVLYGSQTGTAEDMAERLGKEARRRHFTCRVDAIDSYNIANLVHEQLVIFVCATTGQGDPPDNMKNFWRFVFRRNLPHNSLCRMDFAVLGLGDSSYPK
;
A
#
# COMPACT_ATOMS: atom_id res chain seq x y z
N MET A 1 24.45 -2.75 -12.13
CA MET A 1 23.87 -1.99 -11.01
C MET A 1 22.56 -2.65 -10.61
N ALA A 2 22.24 -2.76 -9.32
CA ALA A 2 20.98 -3.35 -8.89
C ALA A 2 19.80 -2.50 -9.36
N GLU A 3 18.77 -3.13 -9.91
CA GLU A 3 17.56 -2.46 -10.37
C GLU A 3 16.81 -1.87 -9.16
N ARG A 4 16.56 -0.55 -9.18
CA ARG A 4 15.79 0.12 -8.12
C ARG A 4 14.32 -0.13 -8.33
N ARG A 5 13.75 -1.11 -7.62
CA ARG A 5 12.34 -1.47 -7.70
C ARG A 5 11.54 -0.83 -6.57
N ILE A 6 10.32 -0.42 -6.87
CA ILE A 6 9.36 0.08 -5.90
C ILE A 6 7.96 -0.42 -6.21
N LEU A 7 7.29 -0.97 -5.20
CA LEU A 7 5.89 -1.36 -5.29
C LEU A 7 5.03 -0.27 -4.64
N VAL A 8 3.97 0.16 -5.32
CA VAL A 8 2.94 1.03 -4.75
C VAL A 8 1.65 0.23 -4.67
N LEU A 9 1.10 0.08 -3.47
CA LEU A 9 -0.16 -0.61 -3.23
C LEU A 9 -1.20 0.39 -2.73
N TYR A 10 -2.42 0.35 -3.27
CA TYR A 10 -3.48 1.26 -2.84
C TYR A 10 -4.74 0.57 -2.34
N GLY A 11 -5.33 1.20 -1.30
CA GLY A 11 -6.68 0.94 -0.82
C GLY A 11 -7.54 2.18 -1.05
N SER A 12 -8.59 2.07 -1.86
CA SER A 12 -9.38 3.20 -2.35
C SER A 12 -10.86 2.83 -2.42
N GLN A 13 -11.75 3.73 -2.00
CA GLN A 13 -13.20 3.54 -2.10
C GLN A 13 -13.81 4.29 -3.28
N THR A 14 -13.32 5.50 -3.54
CA THR A 14 -13.87 6.43 -4.55
C THR A 14 -12.83 6.94 -5.55
N GLY A 15 -11.65 6.31 -5.61
CA GLY A 15 -10.60 6.64 -6.60
C GLY A 15 -9.47 7.55 -6.09
N THR A 16 -9.65 8.33 -5.02
CA THR A 16 -8.64 9.32 -4.60
C THR A 16 -7.27 8.71 -4.27
N ALA A 17 -7.25 7.57 -3.57
CA ALA A 17 -6.00 6.87 -3.25
C ALA A 17 -5.38 6.19 -4.48
N GLU A 18 -6.20 5.76 -5.42
CA GLU A 18 -5.75 5.18 -6.69
C GLU A 18 -5.07 6.24 -7.56
N ASP A 19 -5.71 7.39 -7.76
CA ASP A 19 -5.12 8.52 -8.50
C ASP A 19 -3.78 8.97 -7.91
N MET A 20 -3.70 9.01 -6.58
CA MET A 20 -2.45 9.35 -5.88
C MET A 20 -1.39 8.26 -6.06
N ALA A 21 -1.76 6.98 -5.99
CA ALA A 21 -0.85 5.87 -6.25
C ALA A 21 -0.32 5.87 -7.69
N GLU A 22 -1.17 6.14 -8.68
CA GLU A 22 -0.76 6.30 -10.07
C GLU A 22 0.21 7.47 -10.26
N ARG A 23 -0.07 8.61 -9.61
CA ARG A 23 0.81 9.78 -9.64
C ARG A 23 2.16 9.47 -9.03
N LEU A 24 2.21 8.76 -7.89
CA LEU A 24 3.46 8.26 -7.31
C LEU A 24 4.20 7.34 -8.28
N GLY A 25 3.50 6.42 -8.95
CA GLY A 25 4.11 5.54 -9.94
C GLY A 25 4.72 6.28 -11.13
N LYS A 26 4.04 7.31 -11.64
CA LYS A 26 4.56 8.20 -12.70
C LYS A 26 5.83 8.93 -12.22
N GLU A 27 5.82 9.46 -11.00
CA GLU A 27 6.98 10.16 -10.41
C GLU A 27 8.16 9.23 -10.09
N ALA A 28 7.89 8.00 -9.67
CA ALA A 28 8.92 6.98 -9.42
C ALA A 28 9.62 6.58 -10.72
N ARG A 29 8.85 6.32 -11.79
CA ARG A 29 9.40 6.01 -13.12
C ARG A 29 10.25 7.16 -13.68
N ARG A 30 9.81 8.41 -13.49
CA ARG A 30 10.59 9.62 -13.85
C ARG A 30 11.94 9.70 -13.13
N ARG A 31 12.04 9.12 -11.93
CA ARG A 31 13.28 9.04 -11.14
C ARG A 31 14.08 7.75 -11.40
N HIS A 32 13.76 7.02 -12.47
CA HIS A 32 14.40 5.76 -12.88
C HIS A 32 14.27 4.64 -11.84
N PHE A 33 13.08 4.51 -11.23
CA PHE A 33 12.67 3.28 -10.55
C PHE A 33 11.82 2.41 -11.49
N THR A 34 12.01 1.10 -11.40
CA THR A 34 11.03 0.14 -11.92
C THR A 34 9.87 0.09 -10.94
N CYS A 35 8.73 0.67 -11.32
CA CYS A 35 7.59 0.84 -10.43
C CYS A 35 6.35 0.07 -10.93
N ARG A 36 5.79 -0.73 -10.01
CA ARG A 36 4.49 -1.38 -10.14
C ARG A 36 3.48 -0.68 -9.23
N VAL A 37 2.25 -0.51 -9.72
CA VAL A 37 1.13 0.09 -8.98
C VAL A 37 -0.05 -0.86 -9.09
N ASP A 38 -0.53 -1.38 -7.96
CA ASP A 38 -1.68 -2.29 -7.93
C ASP A 38 -2.65 -1.93 -6.79
N ALA A 39 -3.93 -2.25 -6.99
CA ALA A 39 -4.87 -2.36 -5.88
C ALA A 39 -4.41 -3.47 -4.92
N ILE A 40 -4.59 -3.25 -3.63
CA ILE A 40 -4.13 -4.18 -2.59
C ILE A 40 -4.73 -5.59 -2.76
N ASP A 41 -6.01 -5.70 -3.10
CA ASP A 41 -6.70 -6.99 -3.30
C ASP A 41 -6.28 -7.74 -4.57
N SER A 42 -5.65 -7.04 -5.52
CA SER A 42 -5.13 -7.61 -6.76
C SER A 42 -3.68 -8.11 -6.61
N TYR A 43 -3.02 -7.75 -5.50
CA TYR A 43 -1.66 -8.18 -5.19
C TYR A 43 -1.66 -9.45 -4.32
N ASN A 44 -0.83 -10.43 -4.68
CA ASN A 44 -0.62 -11.60 -3.83
C ASN A 44 0.22 -11.22 -2.60
N ILE A 45 -0.45 -10.95 -1.49
CA ILE A 45 0.14 -10.55 -0.20
C ILE A 45 1.26 -11.46 0.31
N ALA A 46 1.29 -12.74 -0.08
CA ALA A 46 2.37 -13.65 0.30
C ALA A 46 3.73 -13.22 -0.28
N ASN A 47 3.71 -12.46 -1.36
CA ASN A 47 4.91 -11.94 -2.02
C ASN A 47 5.53 -10.73 -1.29
N LEU A 48 4.81 -10.10 -0.33
CA LEU A 48 5.32 -8.93 0.41
C LEU A 48 6.66 -9.21 1.10
N VAL A 49 6.90 -10.45 1.56
CA VAL A 49 8.16 -10.84 2.21
C VAL A 49 9.38 -10.76 1.28
N HIS A 50 9.16 -10.66 -0.03
CA HIS A 50 10.19 -10.54 -1.06
C HIS A 50 10.36 -9.11 -1.57
N GLU A 51 9.49 -8.17 -1.18
CA GLU A 51 9.58 -6.78 -1.59
C GLU A 51 10.57 -6.01 -0.72
N GLN A 52 11.40 -5.19 -1.35
CA GLN A 52 12.41 -4.37 -0.66
C GLN A 52 11.88 -2.98 -0.30
N LEU A 53 11.04 -2.39 -1.15
CA LEU A 53 10.50 -1.05 -0.96
C LEU A 53 9.03 -1.00 -1.38
N VAL A 54 8.16 -0.70 -0.42
CA VAL A 54 6.70 -0.63 -0.64
C VAL A 54 6.14 0.70 -0.14
N ILE A 55 5.33 1.37 -0.95
CA ILE A 55 4.50 2.51 -0.53
C ILE A 55 3.05 2.07 -0.49
N PHE A 56 2.42 2.17 0.68
CA PHE A 56 0.99 1.96 0.85
C PHE A 56 0.26 3.30 0.75
N VAL A 57 -0.73 3.41 -0.13
CA VAL A 57 -1.61 4.58 -0.26
C VAL A 57 -3.02 4.18 0.17
N CYS A 58 -3.41 4.57 1.37
CA CYS A 58 -4.60 4.04 2.03
C CYS A 58 -5.59 5.15 2.35
N ALA A 59 -6.79 5.08 1.78
CA ALA A 59 -7.91 5.89 2.25
C ALA A 59 -8.52 5.31 3.52
N THR A 60 -9.21 6.16 4.29
CA THR A 60 -10.12 5.76 5.37
C THR A 60 -11.57 5.95 4.92
N THR A 61 -12.47 5.04 5.26
CA THR A 61 -13.89 5.08 4.88
C THR A 61 -14.80 5.07 6.09
N GLY A 62 -16.00 5.65 5.96
CA GLY A 62 -17.07 5.52 6.95
C GLY A 62 -16.64 5.87 8.38
N GLN A 63 -16.67 4.88 9.27
CA GLN A 63 -16.38 5.04 10.70
C GLN A 63 -14.93 4.66 11.06
N GLY A 64 -13.98 4.94 10.17
CA GLY A 64 -12.58 4.53 10.35
C GLY A 64 -12.24 3.18 9.71
N ASP A 65 -13.12 2.67 8.85
CA ASP A 65 -12.96 1.38 8.19
C ASP A 65 -11.96 1.45 7.03
N PRO A 66 -11.32 0.32 6.66
CA PRO A 66 -10.57 0.23 5.42
C PRO A 66 -11.52 0.17 4.21
N PRO A 67 -11.12 0.77 3.06
CA PRO A 67 -11.74 0.54 1.76
C PRO A 67 -11.96 -0.94 1.42
N ASP A 68 -12.98 -1.21 0.62
CA ASP A 68 -13.37 -2.58 0.23
C ASP A 68 -12.21 -3.37 -0.39
N ASN A 69 -11.45 -2.75 -1.29
CA ASN A 69 -10.29 -3.35 -1.97
C ASN A 69 -9.04 -3.53 -1.07
N MET A 70 -9.15 -3.27 0.23
CA MET A 70 -8.10 -3.50 1.23
C MET A 70 -8.55 -4.42 2.38
N LYS A 71 -9.83 -4.76 2.50
CA LYS A 71 -10.37 -5.53 3.65
C LYS A 71 -9.67 -6.89 3.87
N ASN A 72 -9.33 -7.60 2.80
CA ASN A 72 -8.63 -8.89 2.89
C ASN A 72 -7.21 -8.73 3.45
N PHE A 73 -6.47 -7.74 2.95
CA PHE A 73 -5.15 -7.41 3.44
C PHE A 73 -5.19 -6.95 4.90
N TRP A 74 -6.14 -6.08 5.26
CA TRP A 74 -6.34 -5.63 6.63
C TRP A 74 -6.50 -6.81 7.58
N ARG A 75 -7.39 -7.77 7.27
CA ARG A 75 -7.55 -8.99 8.09
C ARG A 75 -6.29 -9.84 8.15
N PHE A 76 -5.50 -9.89 7.08
CA PHE A 76 -4.27 -10.67 7.03
C PHE A 76 -3.17 -10.08 7.91
N VAL A 77 -2.86 -8.78 7.76
CA VAL A 77 -1.74 -8.15 8.48
C VAL A 77 -1.98 -8.03 9.98
N PHE A 78 -3.24 -8.05 10.42
CA PHE A 78 -3.61 -8.05 11.84
C PHE A 78 -3.69 -9.45 12.48
N ARG A 79 -3.27 -10.53 11.77
CA ARG A 79 -3.21 -11.88 12.34
C ARG A 79 -2.16 -11.96 13.45
N ARG A 80 -2.56 -12.45 14.63
CA ARG A 80 -1.70 -12.53 15.83
C ARG A 80 -0.53 -13.52 15.73
N ASN A 81 -0.59 -14.47 14.80
CA ASN A 81 0.40 -15.53 14.63
C ASN A 81 1.42 -15.25 13.53
N LEU A 82 1.47 -14.03 12.99
CA LEU A 82 2.52 -13.63 12.05
C LEU A 82 3.86 -13.51 12.79
N PRO A 83 4.94 -14.10 12.27
CA PRO A 83 6.29 -13.86 12.78
C PRO A 83 6.62 -12.36 12.81
N HIS A 84 7.16 -11.88 13.93
CA HIS A 84 7.54 -10.46 14.09
C HIS A 84 8.56 -9.98 13.04
N ASN A 85 9.31 -10.91 12.44
CA ASN A 85 10.33 -10.64 11.44
C ASN A 85 9.85 -10.90 10.00
N SER A 86 8.55 -11.12 9.76
CA SER A 86 8.03 -11.45 8.42
C SER A 86 8.40 -10.43 7.34
N LEU A 87 8.49 -9.15 7.69
CA LEU A 87 8.80 -8.05 6.77
C LEU A 87 10.12 -7.36 7.11
N CYS A 88 11.05 -8.03 7.79
CA CYS A 88 12.29 -7.40 8.30
C CYS A 88 13.22 -6.83 7.22
N ARG A 89 12.99 -7.16 5.94
CA ARG A 89 13.76 -6.69 4.78
C ARG A 89 13.07 -5.58 3.99
N MET A 90 11.85 -5.22 4.38
CA MET A 90 11.04 -4.24 3.66
C MET A 90 11.22 -2.87 4.29
N ASP A 91 11.71 -1.93 3.49
CA ASP A 91 11.48 -0.52 3.74
C ASP A 91 10.07 -0.17 3.27
N PHE A 92 9.31 0.57 4.09
CA PHE A 92 7.97 0.97 3.72
C PHE A 92 7.61 2.40 4.13
N ALA A 93 6.66 2.97 3.41
CA ALA A 93 5.99 4.21 3.78
C ALA A 93 4.47 4.05 3.64
N VAL A 94 3.72 4.82 4.42
CA VAL A 94 2.26 4.86 4.35
C VAL A 94 1.81 6.30 4.09
N LEU A 95 1.05 6.50 3.02
CA LEU A 95 0.35 7.74 2.70
C LEU A 95 -1.14 7.54 2.99
N GLY A 96 -1.58 8.07 4.13
CA GLY A 96 -2.98 8.06 4.53
C GLY A 96 -3.77 9.20 3.88
N LEU A 97 -4.93 8.89 3.31
CA LEU A 97 -5.90 9.86 2.84
C LEU A 97 -7.16 9.81 3.70
N GLY A 98 -7.51 10.93 4.31
CA GLY A 98 -8.70 11.06 5.14
C GLY A 98 -9.18 12.50 5.16
N ASP A 99 -10.18 12.75 5.99
CA ASP A 99 -10.75 14.07 6.19
C ASP A 99 -10.79 14.40 7.68
N SER A 100 -10.23 15.56 8.04
CA SER A 100 -10.19 16.07 9.40
C SER A 100 -11.57 16.38 10.00
N SER A 101 -12.63 16.40 9.19
CA SER A 101 -14.01 16.55 9.68
C SER A 101 -14.53 15.30 10.39
N TYR A 102 -13.92 14.14 10.19
CA TYR A 102 -14.33 12.90 10.84
C TYR A 102 -13.83 12.86 12.29
N PRO A 103 -14.54 12.16 13.19
CA PRO A 103 -14.08 11.92 14.55
C PRO A 103 -12.68 11.28 14.56
N LYS A 104 -11.89 11.65 15.58
CA LYS A 104 -10.56 11.10 15.82
C LYS A 104 -10.62 9.96 16.83
#